data_AF-A0A5N6EQY1-F1
#
_entry.id   AF-A0A5N6EQY1-F1
#
_cell.length_a   1.000
_cell.length_b   1.000
_cell.length_c   1.000
_cell.angle_alpha   90.00
_cell.angle_beta   90.00
_cell.angle_gamma   90.00
#
_symmetry.space_group_name_H-M   'P 1'
#
loop_
_entity.id
_entity.type
_entity.pdbx_description
1 polymer ?
#
loop_
_entity_poly.entity_id
_entity_poly.type
_entity_poly.pdbx_seq_one_letter_code
_entity_poly.pdbx_strand_id
1 'polypeptide(L)'
;MLTLVQALRALTNQVAGLKEHEFDVDQGRMHNINILPMDLEKESNFSPTFFTTCPASLLLNPDDSYDRTAPPGFNEFDPNDTVFSQPIDCGRRMLDYFVHYTCNCASYSGDEVLEGLWSPISIGDKPFYSAGLGHHTFPEFVTIYVDQVKEGPYPHLKAMMRTRFLDHMIAPVLLFSFMGPQHVRLVETYFDGRSVVARPSRLFDLRKKNEAAMKELGQWYFGKPVGNTKGCP
;
A
#
# COMPACT_ATOMS: atom_id res chain seq x y z
N MET A 1 9.98 11.99 30.07
CA MET A 1 9.31 12.32 28.80
C MET A 1 9.96 11.47 27.74
N LEU A 2 9.25 10.50 27.14
CA LEU A 2 9.82 9.66 26.08
C LEU A 2 9.94 10.49 24.81
N THR A 3 11.03 10.35 24.07
CA THR A 3 11.14 10.92 22.72
C THR A 3 10.20 10.18 21.78
N LEU A 4 9.84 10.79 20.65
CA LEU A 4 8.98 10.19 19.64
C LEU A 4 9.44 8.79 19.21
N VAL A 5 10.75 8.64 18.99
CA VAL A 5 11.40 7.38 18.63
C VAL A 5 11.25 6.35 19.75
N GLN A 6 11.33 6.77 21.02
CA GLN A 6 11.14 5.87 22.16
C GLN A 6 9.68 5.43 22.30
N ALA A 7 8.72 6.33 22.05
CA ALA A 7 7.29 6.02 22.06
C ALA A 7 6.95 5.01 20.95
N LEU A 8 7.46 5.22 19.74
CA LEU A 8 7.26 4.29 18.63
C LEU A 8 7.91 2.92 18.92
N ARG A 9 9.14 2.88 19.45
CA ARG A 9 9.79 1.61 19.82
C ARG A 9 9.03 0.86 20.90
N ALA A 10 8.49 1.57 21.89
CA ALA A 10 7.66 0.94 22.93
C ALA A 10 6.39 0.32 22.32
N LEU A 11 5.75 1.04 21.39
CA LEU A 11 4.60 0.54 20.65
C LEU A 11 4.95 -0.67 19.78
N THR A 12 6.05 -0.62 19.02
CA THR A 12 6.54 -1.74 18.22
C THR A 12 6.77 -2.97 19.08
N ASN A 13 7.47 -2.83 20.20
CA ASN A 13 7.73 -3.95 21.12
C ASN A 13 6.44 -4.53 21.71
N GLN A 14 5.49 -3.67 22.06
CA GLN A 14 4.19 -4.10 22.56
C GLN A 14 3.44 -4.92 21.50
N VAL A 15 3.31 -4.41 20.28
CA VAL A 15 2.59 -5.07 19.17
C VAL A 15 3.33 -6.34 18.74
N ALA A 16 4.65 -6.35 18.74
CA ALA A 16 5.45 -7.53 18.40
C ALA A 16 5.22 -8.70 19.37
N GLY A 17 4.93 -8.42 20.64
CA GLY A 17 4.62 -9.41 21.67
C GLY A 17 3.18 -9.95 21.66
N LEU A 18 2.29 -9.39 20.83
CA LEU A 18 0.92 -9.87 20.71
C LEU A 18 0.87 -11.18 19.93
N LYS A 19 0.01 -12.09 20.40
CA LYS A 19 -0.34 -13.34 19.68
C LYS A 19 -1.45 -13.13 18.66
N GLU A 20 -2.20 -12.04 18.79
CA GLU A 20 -3.27 -11.68 17.86
C GLU A 20 -2.68 -11.02 16.62
N HIS A 21 -3.21 -11.39 15.46
CA HIS A 21 -2.78 -10.89 14.15
C HIS A 21 -3.86 -10.05 13.46
N GLU A 22 -5.04 -9.95 14.09
CA GLU A 22 -6.20 -9.20 13.63
C GLU A 22 -6.72 -8.37 14.80
N PHE A 23 -7.13 -7.15 14.52
CA PHE A 23 -7.70 -6.24 15.51
C PHE A 23 -9.00 -5.67 14.96
N ASP A 24 -10.06 -5.75 15.73
CA ASP A 24 -11.19 -4.85 15.56
C ASP A 24 -10.83 -3.43 16.05
N VAL A 25 -11.78 -2.49 15.90
CA VAL A 25 -11.56 -1.08 16.27
C VAL A 25 -11.25 -0.91 17.76
N ASP A 26 -11.86 -1.72 18.63
CA ASP A 26 -11.70 -1.61 20.07
C ASP A 26 -10.39 -2.25 20.54
N GLN A 27 -10.06 -3.43 20.01
CA GLN A 27 -8.77 -4.09 20.25
C GLN A 27 -7.59 -3.24 19.75
N GLY A 28 -7.75 -2.59 18.58
CA GLY A 28 -6.74 -1.67 18.05
C GLY A 28 -6.46 -0.52 19.03
N ARG A 29 -7.51 0.11 19.56
CA ARG A 29 -7.37 1.22 20.52
C ARG A 29 -6.67 0.79 21.81
N MET A 30 -6.90 -0.43 22.29
CA MET A 30 -6.19 -0.99 23.44
C MET A 30 -4.67 -1.06 23.22
N HIS A 31 -4.24 -1.06 21.97
CA HIS A 31 -2.84 -1.10 21.57
C HIS A 31 -2.35 0.19 20.91
N ASN A 32 -3.02 1.32 21.11
CA ASN A 32 -2.69 2.61 20.49
C ASN A 32 -2.65 2.54 18.94
N ILE A 33 -3.48 1.68 18.35
CA ILE A 33 -3.71 1.58 16.91
C ILE A 33 -5.13 2.10 16.63
N ASN A 34 -5.22 3.29 16.05
CA ASN A 34 -6.49 3.91 15.70
C ASN A 34 -6.89 3.54 14.27
N ILE A 35 -7.93 2.73 14.12
CA ILE A 35 -8.52 2.43 12.81
C ILE A 35 -9.62 3.46 12.53
N LEU A 36 -9.38 4.33 11.55
CA LEU A 36 -10.29 5.42 11.17
C LEU A 36 -10.72 5.28 9.69
N PRO A 37 -11.91 5.73 9.29
CA PRO A 37 -12.32 5.64 7.88
C PRO A 37 -11.44 6.50 6.96
N MET A 38 -11.22 6.00 5.75
CA MET A 38 -10.67 6.75 4.61
C MET A 38 -11.64 6.70 3.44
N ASP A 39 -11.96 7.86 2.90
CA ASP A 39 -12.82 8.01 1.74
C ASP A 39 -11.99 8.56 0.57
N LEU A 40 -12.04 7.89 -0.57
CA LEU A 40 -11.29 8.27 -1.76
C LEU A 40 -12.06 9.26 -2.64
N GLU A 41 -13.34 9.50 -2.34
CA GLU A 41 -14.13 10.52 -3.00
C GLU A 41 -13.64 11.93 -2.61
N LYS A 42 -13.76 12.87 -3.56
CA LYS A 42 -13.30 14.25 -3.34
C LYS A 42 -14.22 14.94 -2.34
N GLU A 43 -13.62 15.77 -1.48
CA GLU A 43 -14.32 16.69 -0.55
C GLU A 43 -15.01 16.03 0.66
N SER A 44 -14.55 14.83 1.04
CA SER A 44 -14.96 14.18 2.28
C SER A 44 -14.11 14.67 3.46
N ASN A 45 -14.70 14.76 4.66
CA ASN A 45 -13.93 14.93 5.90
C ASN A 45 -12.96 13.76 6.16
N PHE A 46 -13.11 12.67 5.39
CA PHE A 46 -12.29 11.47 5.46
C PHE A 46 -11.34 11.31 4.26
N SER A 47 -11.10 12.35 3.47
CA SER A 47 -10.11 12.30 2.39
C SER A 47 -8.69 11.95 2.91
N PRO A 48 -7.81 11.39 2.05
CA PRO A 48 -6.43 11.11 2.42
C PRO A 48 -5.66 12.39 2.77
N THR A 49 -4.77 12.30 3.75
CA THR A 49 -4.07 13.45 4.34
C THR A 49 -2.69 13.67 3.70
N PHE A 50 -1.99 12.59 3.38
CA PHE A 50 -0.58 12.61 3.01
C PHE A 50 -0.31 12.22 1.56
N PHE A 51 -1.35 11.83 0.83
CA PHE A 51 -1.25 11.38 -0.55
C PHE A 51 -2.35 12.00 -1.40
N THR A 52 -2.05 12.26 -2.67
CA THR A 52 -3.03 12.70 -3.67
C THR A 52 -2.88 11.91 -4.95
N THR A 53 -3.91 11.86 -5.79
CA THR A 53 -3.89 11.18 -7.10
C THR A 53 -3.08 11.94 -8.15
N CYS A 54 -2.44 11.24 -9.09
CA CYS A 54 -2.01 11.86 -10.35
C CYS A 54 -3.18 11.99 -11.34
N PRO A 55 -3.07 12.85 -12.38
CA PRO A 55 -4.08 12.91 -13.44
C PRO A 55 -4.21 11.59 -14.20
N ALA A 56 -5.45 11.10 -14.37
CA ALA A 56 -5.71 9.84 -15.10
C ALA A 56 -5.20 9.85 -16.55
N SER A 57 -5.08 11.04 -17.16
CA SER A 57 -4.56 11.22 -18.52
C SER A 57 -3.10 10.82 -18.67
N LEU A 58 -2.34 10.73 -17.57
CA LEU A 58 -0.94 10.30 -17.59
C LEU A 58 -0.79 8.77 -17.62
N LEU A 59 -1.87 8.02 -17.39
CA LEU A 59 -1.81 6.57 -17.29
C LEU A 59 -2.31 5.92 -18.57
N LEU A 60 -1.81 4.71 -18.87
CA LEU A 60 -2.38 3.85 -19.90
C LEU A 60 -3.80 3.42 -19.51
N ASN A 61 -4.65 3.12 -20.49
CA ASN A 61 -5.97 2.55 -20.23
C ASN A 61 -5.80 1.03 -20.03
N PRO A 62 -6.18 0.47 -18.87
CA PRO A 62 -6.08 -0.97 -18.62
C PRO A 62 -7.23 -1.72 -19.30
N ASP A 63 -7.46 -1.47 -20.58
CA ASP A 63 -8.54 -2.07 -21.37
C ASP A 63 -8.12 -3.41 -21.99
N ASP A 64 -9.00 -4.06 -22.74
CA ASP A 64 -8.70 -5.36 -23.37
C ASP A 64 -7.62 -5.27 -24.44
N SER A 65 -7.42 -4.10 -25.05
CA SER A 65 -6.33 -3.89 -25.99
C SER A 65 -5.00 -3.89 -25.24
N TYR A 66 -4.93 -3.18 -24.11
CA TYR A 66 -3.76 -3.18 -23.23
C TYR A 66 -3.36 -4.60 -22.85
N ASP A 67 -4.29 -5.40 -22.31
CA ASP A 67 -4.01 -6.76 -21.83
C ASP A 67 -3.47 -7.70 -22.92
N ARG A 68 -3.90 -7.53 -24.18
CA ARG A 68 -3.37 -8.31 -25.32
C ARG A 68 -1.95 -7.92 -25.70
N THR A 69 -1.60 -6.64 -25.53
CA THR A 69 -0.28 -6.09 -25.91
C THR A 69 0.74 -6.11 -24.78
N ALA A 70 0.28 -6.25 -23.54
CA ALA A 70 1.07 -6.20 -22.32
C ALA A 70 0.78 -7.42 -21.43
N PRO A 71 1.35 -8.60 -21.75
CA PRO A 71 1.18 -9.79 -20.91
C PRO A 71 1.71 -9.54 -19.48
N PRO A 72 1.11 -10.18 -18.45
CA PRO A 72 0.22 -11.34 -18.55
C PRO A 72 -1.26 -11.04 -18.83
N GLY A 73 -1.67 -9.77 -18.90
CA GLY A 73 -3.09 -9.39 -18.99
C GLY A 73 -3.86 -9.67 -17.68
N PHE A 74 -5.10 -9.19 -17.60
CA PHE A 74 -5.90 -9.35 -16.38
C PHE A 74 -6.42 -10.79 -16.26
N ASN A 75 -6.05 -11.47 -15.17
CA ASN A 75 -6.57 -12.80 -14.86
C ASN A 75 -7.78 -12.68 -13.95
N GLU A 76 -8.98 -12.99 -14.46
CA GLU A 76 -10.20 -13.01 -13.64
C GLU A 76 -10.19 -14.15 -12.61
N PHE A 77 -10.89 -13.95 -11.50
CA PHE A 77 -11.08 -14.98 -10.50
C PHE A 77 -12.00 -16.08 -11.06
N ASP A 78 -11.48 -17.31 -11.07
CA ASP A 78 -12.26 -18.52 -11.31
C ASP A 78 -12.42 -19.29 -10.00
N PRO A 79 -13.65 -19.39 -9.44
CA PRO A 79 -13.90 -20.18 -8.23
C PRO A 79 -13.63 -21.68 -8.42
N ASN A 80 -13.51 -22.16 -9.66
CA ASN A 80 -13.20 -23.55 -9.98
C ASN A 80 -11.71 -23.81 -10.26
N ASP A 81 -10.85 -22.78 -10.19
CA ASP A 81 -9.40 -22.98 -10.30
C ASP A 81 -8.95 -23.88 -9.16
N THR A 82 -8.33 -25.02 -9.48
CA THR A 82 -7.85 -25.98 -8.46
C THR A 82 -6.35 -25.87 -8.20
N VAL A 83 -5.65 -25.04 -8.98
CA VAL A 83 -4.19 -24.95 -8.98
C VAL A 83 -3.71 -23.71 -8.23
N PHE A 84 -4.43 -22.59 -8.37
CA PHE A 84 -4.02 -21.28 -7.83
C PHE A 84 -5.21 -20.51 -7.23
N SER A 85 -6.08 -21.21 -6.49
CA SER A 85 -7.28 -20.64 -5.88
C SER A 85 -7.11 -20.26 -4.42
N GLN A 86 -5.93 -20.48 -3.82
CA GLN A 86 -5.72 -20.04 -2.46
C GLN A 86 -5.73 -18.50 -2.43
N PRO A 87 -6.20 -17.88 -1.34
CA PRO A 87 -6.19 -16.42 -1.19
C PRO A 87 -4.81 -15.79 -1.48
N ILE A 88 -3.72 -16.53 -1.23
CA ILE A 88 -2.35 -16.13 -1.55
C ILE A 88 -2.10 -15.97 -3.03
N ASP A 89 -2.53 -16.94 -3.83
CA ASP A 89 -2.28 -16.98 -5.27
C ASP A 89 -3.10 -15.90 -5.96
N CYS A 90 -4.33 -15.71 -5.49
CA CYS A 90 -5.22 -14.63 -5.88
C CYS A 90 -4.61 -13.25 -5.64
N GLY A 91 -4.07 -13.02 -4.43
CA GLY A 91 -3.37 -11.78 -4.09
C GLY A 91 -2.12 -11.55 -4.96
N ARG A 92 -1.34 -12.61 -5.21
CA ARG A 92 -0.13 -12.55 -6.06
C ARG A 92 -0.48 -12.20 -7.50
N ARG A 93 -1.51 -12.81 -8.09
CA ARG A 93 -1.95 -12.50 -9.46
C ARG A 93 -2.33 -11.04 -9.65
N MET A 94 -3.05 -10.46 -8.69
CA MET A 94 -3.40 -9.02 -8.77
C MET A 94 -2.18 -8.14 -8.64
N LEU A 95 -1.30 -8.47 -7.70
CA LEU A 95 -0.08 -7.70 -7.50
C LEU A 95 0.79 -7.75 -8.75
N ASP A 96 0.97 -8.93 -9.34
CA ASP A 96 1.73 -9.13 -10.57
C ASP A 96 1.15 -8.28 -11.70
N TYR A 97 -0.17 -8.39 -11.95
CA TYR A 97 -0.85 -7.54 -12.93
C TYR A 97 -0.66 -6.04 -12.65
N PHE A 98 -0.81 -5.62 -11.39
CA PHE A 98 -0.68 -4.22 -11.01
C PHE A 98 0.74 -3.68 -11.22
N VAL A 99 1.76 -4.48 -10.88
CA VAL A 99 3.17 -4.13 -11.10
C VAL A 99 3.47 -4.02 -12.59
N HIS A 100 2.97 -4.95 -13.41
CA HIS A 100 3.09 -4.84 -14.87
C HIS A 100 2.38 -3.59 -15.41
N TYR A 101 1.19 -3.29 -14.88
CA TYR A 101 0.45 -2.08 -15.23
C TYR A 101 1.20 -0.79 -14.91
N THR A 102 1.73 -0.67 -13.69
CA THR A 102 2.48 0.51 -13.28
C THR A 102 3.80 0.64 -14.05
N CYS A 103 4.56 -0.45 -14.22
CA CYS A 103 5.78 -0.45 -15.04
C CYS A 103 5.50 0.04 -16.47
N ASN A 104 4.46 -0.48 -17.12
CA ASN A 104 4.10 -0.04 -18.46
C ASN A 104 3.64 1.43 -18.50
N CYS A 105 2.90 1.90 -17.49
CA CYS A 105 2.58 3.32 -17.40
C CYS A 105 3.84 4.18 -17.29
N ALA A 106 4.81 3.80 -16.45
CA ALA A 106 6.07 4.53 -16.32
C ALA A 106 6.84 4.57 -17.66
N SER A 107 7.02 3.41 -18.31
CA SER A 107 7.82 3.31 -19.53
C SER A 107 7.17 3.90 -20.79
N TYR A 108 5.83 3.95 -20.87
CA TYR A 108 5.13 4.31 -22.11
C TYR A 108 4.22 5.55 -22.00
N SER A 109 4.03 6.13 -20.82
CA SER A 109 3.25 7.38 -20.68
C SER A 109 3.94 8.60 -21.29
N GLY A 110 5.26 8.51 -21.57
CA GLY A 110 6.05 9.61 -22.13
C GLY A 110 6.25 10.78 -21.16
N ASP A 111 5.87 10.64 -19.88
CA ASP A 111 5.95 11.69 -18.88
C ASP A 111 7.00 11.36 -17.80
N GLU A 112 8.09 12.14 -17.78
CA GLU A 112 9.16 12.06 -16.78
C GLU A 112 8.64 12.20 -15.33
N VAL A 113 7.46 12.80 -15.13
CA VAL A 113 6.83 12.98 -13.81
C VAL A 113 6.54 11.62 -13.14
N LEU A 114 6.27 10.56 -13.90
CA LEU A 114 6.03 9.23 -13.33
C LEU A 114 7.32 8.56 -12.84
N GLU A 115 8.46 8.83 -13.49
CA GLU A 115 9.75 8.21 -13.18
C GLU A 115 10.59 9.02 -12.15
N GLY A 116 10.33 10.33 -12.05
CA GLY A 116 11.18 11.25 -11.30
C GLY A 116 10.97 11.29 -9.78
N LEU A 117 9.78 10.96 -9.28
CA LEU A 117 9.39 11.31 -7.91
C LEU A 117 9.72 10.24 -6.86
N TRP A 118 9.58 8.97 -7.23
CA TRP A 118 9.70 7.82 -6.33
C TRP A 118 10.96 7.03 -6.67
N SER A 119 11.67 6.58 -5.63
CA SER A 119 12.84 5.72 -5.74
C SER A 119 12.56 4.39 -5.04
N PRO A 120 12.82 3.26 -5.72
CA PRO A 120 12.66 1.96 -5.10
C PRO A 120 13.65 1.78 -3.97
N ILE A 121 13.19 1.13 -2.91
CA ILE A 121 13.99 0.69 -1.79
C ILE A 121 14.07 -0.83 -1.83
N SER A 122 15.29 -1.36 -1.78
CA SER A 122 15.51 -2.79 -1.66
C SER A 122 15.01 -3.28 -0.30
N ILE A 123 14.07 -4.23 -0.32
CA ILE A 123 13.55 -4.90 0.89
C ILE A 123 14.64 -5.79 1.53
N GLY A 124 15.70 -6.12 0.79
CA GLY A 124 16.88 -6.81 1.30
C GLY A 124 17.83 -5.90 2.09
N ASP A 125 17.63 -4.58 2.05
CA ASP A 125 18.51 -3.63 2.74
C ASP A 125 18.02 -3.38 4.17
N LYS A 126 18.91 -2.90 5.05
CA LYS A 126 18.50 -2.46 6.39
C LYS A 126 17.69 -1.16 6.30
N PRO A 127 16.60 -1.00 7.07
CA PRO A 127 16.12 -1.88 8.15
C PRO A 127 15.14 -2.99 7.72
N PHE A 128 14.79 -3.09 6.43
CA PHE A 128 13.71 -3.95 5.90
C PHE A 128 13.99 -5.45 6.07
N TYR A 129 15.21 -5.89 5.80
CA TYR A 129 15.60 -7.30 5.97
C TYR A 129 15.52 -7.75 7.43
N SER A 130 16.02 -6.92 8.36
CA SER A 130 16.00 -7.19 9.80
C SER A 130 14.59 -7.13 10.42
N ALA A 131 13.65 -6.44 9.77
CA ALA A 131 12.26 -6.34 10.20
C ALA A 131 11.40 -7.55 9.78
N GLY A 132 11.98 -8.56 9.11
CA GLY A 132 11.26 -9.78 8.71
C GLY A 132 10.29 -9.60 7.54
N LEU A 133 10.45 -8.56 6.72
CA LEU A 133 9.49 -8.22 5.65
C LEU A 133 9.56 -9.14 4.41
N GLY A 134 10.59 -10.01 4.34
CA GLY A 134 10.98 -10.71 3.12
C GLY A 134 10.24 -12.01 2.79
N HIS A 135 9.36 -12.52 3.66
CA HIS A 135 8.35 -13.59 3.44
C HIS A 135 8.00 -14.20 4.80
N HIS A 136 6.72 -14.24 5.15
CA HIS A 136 6.24 -15.01 6.31
C HIS A 136 5.18 -16.03 5.88
N THR A 137 5.33 -17.26 6.38
CA THR A 137 4.38 -18.36 6.16
C THR A 137 3.16 -18.28 7.07
N PHE A 138 3.19 -17.52 8.18
CA PHE A 138 2.01 -17.28 9.00
C PHE A 138 2.13 -16.03 9.92
N PRO A 139 1.10 -15.13 9.97
CA PRO A 139 0.06 -15.00 8.95
C PRO A 139 0.73 -14.81 7.59
N GLU A 140 0.14 -15.32 6.52
CA GLU A 140 0.84 -15.32 5.23
C GLU A 140 0.97 -13.91 4.68
N PHE A 141 2.21 -13.43 4.55
CA PHE A 141 2.46 -12.07 4.12
C PHE A 141 3.83 -11.83 3.49
N VAL A 142 3.91 -10.82 2.65
CA VAL A 142 5.12 -10.44 1.90
C VAL A 142 5.00 -8.97 1.47
N THR A 143 6.01 -8.18 1.82
CA THR A 143 6.21 -6.87 1.21
C THR A 143 7.05 -7.09 -0.04
N ILE A 144 6.55 -6.67 -1.19
CA ILE A 144 7.18 -6.99 -2.48
C ILE A 144 7.79 -5.75 -3.12
N TYR A 145 7.20 -4.57 -2.90
CA TYR A 145 7.75 -3.29 -3.36
C TYR A 145 7.63 -2.24 -2.27
N VAL A 146 8.69 -1.45 -2.08
CA VAL A 146 8.69 -0.25 -1.26
C VAL A 146 9.38 0.85 -2.05
N ASP A 147 8.74 2.01 -2.12
CA ASP A 147 9.30 3.21 -2.74
C ASP A 147 9.34 4.35 -1.72
N GLN A 148 10.40 5.16 -1.77
CA GLN A 148 10.49 6.43 -1.05
C GLN A 148 10.53 7.60 -2.01
N VAL A 149 10.09 8.77 -1.55
CA VAL A 149 10.26 10.03 -2.30
C VAL A 149 11.75 10.35 -2.48
N LYS A 150 12.16 10.68 -3.72
CA LYS A 150 13.55 11.04 -4.08
C LYS A 150 14.03 12.33 -3.42
N GLU A 151 13.23 13.38 -3.57
CA GLU A 151 13.55 14.73 -3.11
C GLU A 151 12.28 15.41 -2.59
N GLY A 152 12.40 16.11 -1.47
CA GLY A 152 11.29 16.82 -0.85
C GLY A 152 11.60 17.15 0.60
N PRO A 153 10.86 18.09 1.21
CA PRO A 153 11.10 18.48 2.59
C PRO A 153 10.82 17.35 3.60
N TYR A 154 10.15 16.26 3.19
CA TYR A 154 9.49 15.29 4.06
C TYR A 154 9.56 13.83 3.53
N PRO A 155 9.96 12.84 4.37
CA PRO A 155 9.96 11.45 3.97
C PRO A 155 8.53 10.92 3.83
N HIS A 156 8.25 10.25 2.70
CA HIS A 156 7.01 9.52 2.45
C HIS A 156 7.37 8.17 1.84
N LEU A 157 6.57 7.15 2.16
CA LEU A 157 6.73 5.81 1.62
C LEU A 157 5.47 5.35 0.91
N LYS A 158 5.66 4.58 -0.15
CA LYS A 158 4.64 3.71 -0.73
C LYS A 158 5.11 2.28 -0.59
N ALA A 159 4.20 1.39 -0.23
CA ALA A 159 4.53 -0.02 -0.12
C ALA A 159 3.41 -0.88 -0.70
N MET A 160 3.79 -1.82 -1.55
CA MET A 160 2.93 -2.93 -1.94
C MET A 160 3.16 -4.06 -0.94
N MET A 161 2.21 -4.21 -0.01
CA MET A 161 2.36 -5.12 1.11
C MET A 161 1.25 -6.15 1.14
N ARG A 162 1.66 -7.33 1.59
CA ARG A 162 0.89 -8.23 2.42
C ARG A 162 1.60 -8.18 3.79
N THR A 163 0.87 -8.05 4.89
CA THR A 163 1.14 -7.47 6.24
C THR A 163 2.30 -7.93 7.20
N ARG A 164 3.32 -7.07 7.49
CA ARG A 164 3.76 -6.58 8.86
C ARG A 164 4.70 -5.37 8.68
N PHE A 165 4.94 -4.55 9.73
CA PHE A 165 5.54 -3.20 9.64
C PHE A 165 6.99 -3.06 10.19
N LEU A 166 7.62 -1.95 9.77
CA LEU A 166 9.03 -1.57 9.83
C LEU A 166 9.61 -1.27 11.23
N ASP A 167 10.92 -1.41 11.33
CA ASP A 167 11.74 -0.77 12.36
C ASP A 167 12.43 0.49 11.81
N HIS A 168 12.31 1.59 12.57
CA HIS A 168 13.18 2.79 12.52
C HIS A 168 12.94 3.89 11.47
N MET A 169 11.73 4.06 10.92
CA MET A 169 11.37 5.27 10.17
C MET A 169 9.96 5.76 10.52
N ILE A 170 9.80 7.06 10.81
CA ILE A 170 8.50 7.70 11.04
C ILE A 170 8.17 8.50 9.79
N ALA A 171 7.30 7.95 8.96
CA ALA A 171 6.79 8.57 7.76
C ALA A 171 5.36 8.09 7.52
N PRO A 172 4.48 8.91 6.93
CA PRO A 172 3.25 8.41 6.35
C PRO A 172 3.55 7.35 5.29
N VAL A 173 2.79 6.26 5.31
CA VAL A 173 2.89 5.16 4.35
C VAL A 173 1.54 4.98 3.68
N LEU A 174 1.53 4.95 2.35
CA LEU A 174 0.39 4.48 1.56
C LEU A 174 0.63 3.02 1.21
N LEU A 175 -0.20 2.14 1.78
CA LEU A 175 -0.16 0.71 1.51
C LEU A 175 -1.18 0.33 0.44
N PHE A 176 -0.77 -0.53 -0.48
CA PHE A 176 -1.67 -1.32 -1.32
C PHE A 176 -1.79 -2.72 -0.73
N SER A 177 -2.95 -3.02 -0.15
CA SER A 177 -3.23 -4.30 0.51
C SER A 177 -3.99 -5.21 -0.45
N PHE A 178 -3.30 -6.19 -1.03
CA PHE A 178 -3.87 -7.21 -1.92
C PHE A 178 -4.31 -8.44 -1.12
N MET A 179 -5.55 -8.88 -1.32
CA MET A 179 -6.19 -9.93 -0.54
C MET A 179 -6.95 -10.89 -1.46
N GLY A 180 -6.99 -12.17 -1.10
CA GLY A 180 -7.88 -13.11 -1.78
C GLY A 180 -9.36 -12.83 -1.50
N PRO A 181 -10.27 -13.27 -2.37
CA PRO A 181 -10.05 -13.96 -3.64
C PRO A 181 -9.60 -13.07 -4.80
N GLN A 182 -9.74 -11.75 -4.76
CA GLN A 182 -9.14 -10.78 -5.70
C GLN A 182 -9.66 -9.38 -5.31
N HIS A 183 -9.25 -8.93 -4.12
CA HIS A 183 -9.61 -7.62 -3.59
C HIS A 183 -8.37 -6.79 -3.25
N VAL A 184 -8.49 -5.48 -3.42
CA VAL A 184 -7.45 -4.55 -3.00
C VAL A 184 -8.06 -3.39 -2.23
N ARG A 185 -7.31 -2.83 -1.29
CA ARG A 185 -7.63 -1.56 -0.64
C ARG A 185 -6.36 -0.74 -0.43
N LEU A 186 -6.55 0.57 -0.34
CA LEU A 186 -5.50 1.47 0.09
C LEU A 186 -5.58 1.63 1.60
N VAL A 187 -4.44 1.72 2.26
CA VAL A 187 -4.38 2.07 3.69
C VAL A 187 -3.38 3.19 3.86
N GLU A 188 -3.86 4.37 4.27
CA GLU A 188 -2.98 5.44 4.73
C GLU A 188 -2.64 5.19 6.19
N THR A 189 -1.35 5.02 6.51
CA THR A 189 -0.88 4.81 7.88
C THR A 189 0.14 5.87 8.27
N TYR A 190 0.05 6.39 9.49
CA TYR A 190 1.00 7.37 10.03
C TYR A 190 1.01 7.33 11.56
N PHE A 191 2.05 7.88 12.17
CA PHE A 191 2.12 8.08 13.61
C PHE A 191 1.71 9.52 13.95
N ASP A 192 0.74 9.69 14.84
CA ASP A 192 0.23 11.02 15.24
C ASP A 192 0.92 11.58 16.49
N GLY A 193 2.06 11.00 16.87
CA GLY A 193 2.78 11.34 18.10
C GLY A 193 2.41 10.50 19.32
N ARG A 194 1.26 9.82 19.27
CA ARG A 194 0.75 8.98 20.37
C ARG A 194 0.37 7.59 19.92
N SER A 195 -0.27 7.49 18.76
CA SER A 195 -0.89 6.29 18.23
C SER A 195 -0.52 6.12 16.75
N VAL A 196 -0.50 4.86 16.31
CA VAL A 196 -0.48 4.56 14.88
C VAL A 196 -1.91 4.71 14.37
N VAL A 197 -2.11 5.61 13.43
CA VAL A 197 -3.39 5.75 12.73
C VAL A 197 -3.31 4.91 11.47
N ALA A 198 -4.30 4.05 11.27
CA ALA A 198 -4.49 3.27 10.06
C ALA A 198 -5.85 3.59 9.44
N ARG A 199 -5.85 4.09 8.21
CA ARG A 199 -7.04 4.54 7.52
C ARG A 199 -7.31 3.70 6.27
N PRO A 200 -8.04 2.58 6.38
CA PRO A 200 -8.38 1.77 5.21
C PRO A 200 -9.45 2.46 4.35
N SER A 201 -9.27 2.38 3.04
CA SER A 201 -10.30 2.73 2.05
C SER A 201 -11.41 1.68 1.99
N ARG A 202 -12.43 1.97 1.18
CA ARG A 202 -13.30 0.92 0.64
C ARG A 202 -12.50 -0.21 -0.02
N LEU A 203 -13.09 -1.40 -0.04
CA LEU A 203 -12.55 -2.55 -0.74
C LEU A 203 -12.90 -2.46 -2.22
N PHE A 204 -11.91 -2.61 -3.08
CA PHE A 204 -12.10 -2.76 -4.52
C PHE A 204 -12.25 -4.24 -4.84
N ASP A 205 -13.37 -4.59 -5.48
CA ASP A 205 -13.60 -5.93 -6.01
C ASP A 205 -13.03 -6.02 -7.43
N LEU A 206 -11.98 -6.82 -7.56
CA LEU A 206 -11.28 -7.10 -8.80
C LEU A 206 -11.37 -8.59 -9.15
N ARG A 207 -12.40 -9.31 -8.67
CA ARG A 207 -12.65 -10.69 -9.14
C ARG A 207 -12.96 -10.74 -10.64
N LYS A 208 -13.49 -9.63 -11.15
CA LYS A 208 -13.66 -9.35 -12.57
C LYS A 208 -12.91 -8.07 -12.91
N LYS A 209 -12.53 -7.95 -14.18
CA LYS A 209 -11.81 -6.76 -14.65
C LYS A 209 -12.63 -5.51 -14.36
N ASN A 210 -11.99 -4.55 -13.72
CA ASN A 210 -12.57 -3.24 -13.43
C ASN A 210 -11.56 -2.18 -13.80
N GLU A 211 -11.67 -1.70 -15.04
CA GLU A 211 -10.73 -0.74 -15.62
C GLU A 211 -10.67 0.56 -14.83
N ALA A 212 -11.82 1.05 -14.35
CA ALA A 212 -11.91 2.25 -13.54
C ALA A 212 -11.18 2.10 -12.20
N ALA A 213 -11.38 0.97 -11.51
CA ALA A 213 -10.67 0.67 -10.27
C ALA A 213 -9.15 0.53 -10.50
N MET A 214 -8.73 -0.15 -11.56
CA MET A 214 -7.31 -0.29 -11.90
C MET A 214 -6.66 1.06 -12.21
N LYS A 215 -7.37 1.91 -12.97
CA LYS A 215 -6.95 3.29 -13.27
C LYS A 215 -6.82 4.11 -11.99
N GLU A 216 -7.82 4.06 -11.10
CA GLU A 216 -7.84 4.77 -9.82
C GLU A 216 -6.65 4.32 -8.93
N LEU A 217 -6.39 3.02 -8.82
CA LEU A 217 -5.23 2.48 -8.10
C LEU A 217 -3.92 3.00 -8.68
N GLY A 218 -3.80 3.05 -10.01
CA GLY A 218 -2.66 3.65 -10.69
C GLY A 218 -2.51 5.14 -10.38
N GLN A 219 -3.60 5.89 -10.31
CA GLN A 219 -3.56 7.32 -9.98
C GLN A 219 -3.02 7.56 -8.57
N TRP A 220 -3.40 6.72 -7.60
CA TRP A 220 -2.84 6.76 -6.25
C TRP A 220 -1.37 6.33 -6.21
N TYR A 221 -1.00 5.30 -6.99
CA TYR A 221 0.36 4.79 -7.05
C TYR A 221 1.36 5.81 -7.58
N PHE A 222 1.00 6.55 -8.63
CA PHE A 222 1.82 7.63 -9.17
C PHE A 222 1.57 8.99 -8.51
N GLY A 223 0.63 9.02 -7.56
CA GLY A 223 0.27 10.18 -6.78
C GLY A 223 1.45 10.89 -6.10
N LYS A 224 1.32 12.20 -5.91
CA LYS A 224 2.34 12.98 -5.19
C LYS A 224 2.14 12.85 -3.67
N PRO A 225 3.22 12.88 -2.87
CA PRO A 225 3.09 13.13 -1.45
C PRO A 225 2.53 14.54 -1.24
N VAL A 226 1.67 14.70 -0.25
CA VAL A 226 1.09 15.99 0.16
C VAL A 226 1.01 16.04 1.69
N GLY A 227 0.53 17.16 2.23
CA GLY A 227 0.42 17.33 3.68
C GLY A 227 1.76 17.64 4.35
N ASN A 228 1.68 18.10 5.61
CA ASN A 228 2.84 18.46 6.40
C ASN A 228 3.20 17.32 7.36
N THR A 229 4.30 16.63 7.10
CA THR A 229 4.74 15.52 7.98
C THR A 229 5.50 16.01 9.22
N LYS A 230 5.87 17.30 9.33
CA LYS A 230 6.42 17.90 10.58
C LYS A 230 5.35 18.12 11.64
N GLY A 231 4.07 18.12 11.26
CA GLY A 231 2.93 18.31 12.16
C GLY A 231 2.40 17.01 12.78
N CYS A 232 2.80 15.86 12.23
CA CYS A 232 2.79 14.61 12.96
C CYS A 232 3.96 14.69 13.93
N PRO A 233 3.72 14.77 15.25
CA PRO A 233 4.77 14.86 16.25
C PRO A 233 5.84 13.81 16.06
#